data_AF-A0A970W4Z9-F1
#
_entry.id   AF-A0A970W4Z9-F1
#
_cell.length_a   1.000
_cell.length_b   1.000
_cell.length_c   1.000
_cell.angle_alpha   90.00
_cell.angle_beta   90.00
_cell.angle_gamma   90.00
#
_symmetry.space_group_name_H-M   'P 1'
#
loop_
_entity.id
_entity.type
_entity.pdbx_description
1 polymer ?
#
loop_
_entity_poly.entity_id
_entity_poly.type
_entity_poly.pdbx_seq_one_letter_code
_entity_poly.pdbx_strand_id
1 'polypeptide(L)' 'MKIYVMTDLEGVAGVTNFDDWCGPSGRYYEAGKELLTREVNAAIEGFFAGGATEIVVADGHGYGGVNGLLLDP' A
#
# COMPACT_ATOMS: atom_id res chain seq x y z
N MET A 1 -11.98 -16.16 7.00
CA MET A 1 -11.62 -15.13 8.03
C MET A 1 -11.68 -13.77 7.37
N LYS A 2 -12.12 -12.72 8.06
CA LYS A 2 -12.13 -11.35 7.51
C LYS A 2 -10.93 -10.56 8.04
N ILE A 3 -10.22 -9.84 7.18
CA ILE A 3 -9.05 -9.04 7.54
C ILE A 3 -9.28 -7.60 7.08
N TYR A 4 -8.87 -6.65 7.94
CA TYR A 4 -8.83 -5.24 7.62
C TYR A 4 -7.37 -4.78 7.66
N VAL A 5 -6.88 -4.21 6.56
CA VAL A 5 -5.51 -3.73 6.42
C VAL A 5 -5.55 -2.21 6.33
N MET A 6 -4.95 -1.53 7.30
CA MET A 6 -4.69 -0.09 7.21
C MET A 6 -3.26 0.12 6.76
N THR A 7 -3.06 0.98 5.77
CA THR A 7 -1.78 1.19 5.10
C THR A 7 -1.26 2.59 5.33
N ASP A 8 0.05 2.76 5.22
CA ASP A 8 0.71 4.06 5.22
C ASP A 8 1.94 4.00 4.30
N LEU A 9 2.36 5.13 3.73
CA LEU A 9 3.38 5.17 2.68
C LEU A 9 4.80 5.33 3.23
N GLU A 10 4.93 6.01 4.36
CA GLU A 10 6.18 6.45 4.97
C GLU A 10 7.09 5.29 5.39
N GLY A 11 6.50 4.13 5.71
CA GLY A 11 7.20 2.94 6.19
C GLY A 11 7.48 1.87 5.14
N VAL A 12 7.08 2.09 3.88
CA VAL A 12 7.18 1.08 2.81
C VAL A 12 8.63 0.77 2.48
N ALA A 13 8.93 -0.50 2.21
CA ALA A 13 10.28 -0.90 1.83
C ALA A 13 10.72 -0.19 0.54
N GLY A 14 11.80 0.58 0.63
CA GLY A 14 12.34 1.38 -0.49
C GLY A 14 11.95 2.85 -0.47
N VAL A 15 10.99 3.26 0.37
CA VAL A 15 10.72 4.67 0.67
C VAL A 15 11.78 5.18 1.65
N THR A 16 12.47 6.28 1.31
CA THR A 16 13.65 6.73 2.07
C THR A 16 13.46 8.01 2.86
N ASN A 17 12.57 8.91 2.42
CA ASN A 17 12.29 10.17 3.09
C ASN A 17 10.91 10.70 2.67
N PHE A 18 10.30 11.54 3.51
CA PHE A 18 8.97 12.07 3.26
C PHE A 18 8.92 12.99 2.03
N ASP A 19 9.84 13.94 1.93
CA ASP A 19 9.79 15.04 0.94
C ASP A 19 9.84 14.55 -0.52
N ASP A 20 10.63 13.51 -0.79
CA ASP A 20 10.77 12.95 -2.13
C ASP A 20 9.69 11.91 -2.46
N TRP A 21 9.16 11.19 -1.46
CA TRP A 21 8.40 9.94 -1.68
C TRP A 21 6.96 9.94 -1.18
N CYS A 22 6.61 10.78 -0.20
CA CYS A 22 5.34 10.67 0.53
C CYS A 22 4.40 11.85 0.31
N GLY A 23 4.66 12.70 -0.68
CA GLY A 23 3.79 13.83 -0.99
C GLY A 23 3.64 14.05 -2.50
N PRO A 24 2.50 14.61 -2.97
CA PRO A 24 2.24 14.82 -4.40
C PRO A 24 3.29 15.65 -5.17
N SER A 25 4.06 16.48 -4.47
CA SER A 25 5.17 17.26 -5.04
C SER A 25 6.50 16.49 -5.07
N GLY A 26 6.58 15.35 -4.39
CA GLY A 26 7.77 14.51 -4.30
C GLY A 26 8.06 13.83 -5.63
N ARG A 27 9.32 13.88 -6.05
CA ARG A 27 9.79 13.32 -7.34
C ARG A 27 9.56 11.81 -7.49
N TYR A 28 9.33 11.09 -6.39
CA TYR A 28 9.13 9.65 -6.37
C TYR A 28 7.76 9.23 -5.82
N TYR A 29 6.81 10.16 -5.65
CA TYR A 29 5.52 9.85 -5.04
C TYR A 29 4.77 8.70 -5.71
N GLU A 30 4.64 8.74 -7.05
CA GLU A 30 3.96 7.66 -7.78
C GLU A 30 4.72 6.33 -7.73
N ALA A 31 6.06 6.37 -7.67
CA ALA A 31 6.85 5.16 -7.46
C ALA A 31 6.64 4.61 -6.03
N GLY A 32 6.55 5.47 -5.02
CA GLY A 32 6.20 5.10 -3.66
C GLY A 32 4.83 4.43 -3.58
N LYS A 33 3.83 4.99 -4.26
CA LYS A 33 2.48 4.39 -4.33
C LYS A 33 2.48 3.01 -4.99
N GLU A 34 3.29 2.83 -6.05
CA GLU A 34 3.46 1.52 -6.67
C GLU A 34 4.11 0.51 -5.71
N LEU A 35 5.16 0.90 -4.98
CA LEU A 35 5.80 0.07 -3.98
C LEU A 35 4.82 -0.34 -2.87
N LEU A 36 4.09 0.63 -2.29
CA LEU A 36 3.09 0.37 -1.26
C LEU A 36 2.06 -0.65 -1.76
N THR A 37 1.52 -0.41 -2.96
CA THR A 37 0.47 -1.27 -3.52
C THR A 37 0.97 -2.69 -3.74
N ARG A 38 2.21 -2.86 -4.23
CA ARG A 38 2.81 -4.19 -4.42
C ARG A 38 3.07 -4.90 -3.09
N GLU A 39 3.49 -4.18 -2.06
CA GLU A 39 3.68 -4.73 -0.71
C GLU A 39 2.34 -5.17 -0.09
N VAL A 40 1.29 -4.37 -0.27
CA VAL A 40 -0.08 -4.72 0.12
C VAL A 40 -0.58 -5.96 -0.62
N ASN A 41 -0.36 -6.07 -1.92
CA ASN A 41 -0.75 -7.25 -2.70
C ASN A 41 -0.02 -8.52 -2.21
N ALA A 42 1.27 -8.42 -1.87
CA ALA A 42 2.02 -9.54 -1.30
C ALA A 42 1.44 -9.99 0.05
N ALA A 43 1.00 -9.04 0.89
CA ALA A 43 0.32 -9.37 2.14
C ALA A 43 -1.05 -10.02 1.88
N ILE A 44 -1.83 -9.50 0.94
CA ILE A 44 -3.13 -10.05 0.50
C ILE A 44 -2.97 -11.51 0.06
N GLU A 45 -1.99 -11.81 -0.78
CA GLU A 45 -1.69 -13.18 -1.25
C GLU A 45 -1.42 -14.11 -0.05
N GLY A 46 -0.55 -13.69 0.87
CA GLY A 46 -0.24 -14.44 2.08
C GLY A 46 -1.46 -14.67 2.97
N PHE A 47 -2.32 -13.67 3.11
CA PHE A 47 -3.56 -13.77 3.88
C PHE A 47 -4.55 -14.76 3.28
N PHE A 48 -4.75 -14.74 1.95
CA PHE A 48 -5.59 -15.71 1.27
C PHE A 48 -5.02 -17.13 1.37
N ALA A 49 -3.70 -17.29 1.20
CA ALA A 49 -3.03 -18.57 1.44
C ALA A 49 -3.22 -19.07 2.89
N GLY A 50 -3.35 -18.16 3.86
CA GLY A 50 -3.66 -18.44 5.26
C GLY A 50 -5.14 -18.67 5.59
N GLY A 51 -6.05 -18.66 4.61
CA GLY A 51 -7.49 -18.90 4.81
C GLY A 51 -8.33 -17.65 5.10
N ALA A 52 -7.83 -16.46 4.77
CA ALA A 52 -8.68 -15.29 4.62
C ALA A 52 -9.74 -15.54 3.53
N THR A 53 -10.90 -14.92 3.68
CA THR A 53 -12.04 -15.04 2.76
C THR A 53 -12.55 -13.68 2.30
N GLU A 54 -12.10 -12.61 2.95
CA GLU A 54 -12.46 -11.23 2.64
C GLU A 54 -11.36 -10.34 3.23
N ILE A 55 -10.87 -9.40 2.44
CA ILE A 55 -9.86 -8.43 2.84
C ILE A 55 -10.36 -7.05 2.43
N VAL A 56 -10.29 -6.10 3.35
CA VAL A 56 -10.59 -4.69 3.10
C VAL A 56 -9.32 -3.89 3.33
N VAL A 57 -8.89 -3.13 2.32
CA VAL A 57 -7.74 -2.24 2.41
C VAL A 57 -8.22 -0.81 2.62
N ALA A 58 -7.68 -0.15 3.63
CA ALA A 58 -7.87 1.25 3.90
C ALA A 58 -6.55 2.00 3.71
N ASP A 59 -6.58 2.98 2.82
CA ASP A 59 -5.48 3.91 2.62
C ASP A 59 -5.47 4.92 3.76
N GLY A 60 -4.46 4.82 4.62
CA GLY A 60 -4.27 5.71 5.77
C GLY A 60 -3.33 6.87 5.47
N HIS A 61 -2.66 6.87 4.33
CA HIS A 61 -1.73 7.92 3.97
C HIS A 61 -2.49 9.19 3.57
N GLY A 62 -2.14 10.33 4.17
CA GLY A 62 -2.95 11.56 4.06
C GLY A 62 -3.19 12.06 2.64
N TYR A 63 -2.23 11.84 1.72
CA TYR A 63 -2.35 12.21 0.31
C TYR A 63 -2.81 11.05 -0.61
N GLY A 64 -3.07 9.87 -0.03
CA GLY A 64 -3.42 8.63 -0.73
C GLY A 64 -2.19 7.86 -1.24
N GLY A 65 -1.86 6.76 -0.61
CA GLY A 65 -0.72 5.91 -0.95
C GLY A 65 -1.05 4.72 -1.88
N VAL A 66 -2.29 4.24 -1.88
CA VAL A 66 -2.66 3.02 -2.62
C VAL A 66 -3.07 3.36 -4.04
N ASN A 67 -2.50 2.66 -5.01
CA ASN A 67 -2.93 2.73 -6.40
C ASN A 67 -4.04 1.73 -6.67
N GLY A 68 -5.30 2.20 -6.70
CA GLY A 68 -6.46 1.34 -6.94
C GLY A 68 -6.51 0.64 -8.30
N LEU A 69 -5.68 1.02 -9.28
CA LEU A 69 -5.55 0.30 -10.55
C LEU A 69 -4.55 -0.86 -10.49
N LEU A 70 -3.71 -0.90 -9.46
CA LEU A 70 -2.70 -1.94 -9.24
C LEU A 70 -3.04 -2.86 -8.07
N LEU A 71 -4.00 -2.49 -7.23
CA LEU A 71 -4.45 -3.30 -6.10
C LEU A 71 -5.06 -4.61 -6.61
N ASP A 72 -4.69 -5.73 -5.99
CA ASP A 72 -5.19 -7.06 -6.34
C ASP A 72 -6.74 -7.07 -6.33
N PRO A 73 -7.41 -7.63 -7.36
CA PRO A 73 -8.87 -7.67 -7.47
C PRO A 73 -9.59 -8.45 -6.35
#